data_AF-A0A940RAQ0-F1
#
_entry.id   AF-A0A940RAQ0-F1
#
_cell.length_a   1.000
_cell.length_b   1.000
_cell.length_c   1.000
_cell.angle_alpha   90.00
_cell.angle_beta   90.00
_cell.angle_gamma   90.00
#
_symmetry.space_group_name_H-M   'P 1'
#
loop_
_entity.id
_entity.type
_entity.pdbx_description
1 polymer ?
#
loop_
_entity_poly.entity_id
_entity_poly.type
_entity_poly.pdbx_seq_one_letter_code
_entity_poly.pdbx_strand_id
1 'polypeptide(L)'
;MISQFENLTNEEIALLFKAPVLLSVLAACSNHEINKDQKADAIKLAHLKPFTADPSLVSFYVEVEKNFEQQFESISKQYSPFDEANYEQLKQQIKSIYPILKKLNRDYASKLLRSFEKYERHVKRAAHNVVEDFIFPVPIPGLNA
;
A
#
# COMPACT_ATOMS: atom_id res chain seq x y z
N MET A 1 -18.77 -3.05 8.61
CA MET A 1 -17.70 -4.00 9.00
C MET A 1 -17.41 -4.87 7.78
N ILE A 2 -16.14 -5.09 7.42
CA ILE A 2 -15.78 -5.89 6.24
C ILE A 2 -15.72 -7.36 6.68
N SER A 3 -16.61 -8.21 6.20
CA SER A 3 -16.72 -9.63 6.62
C SER A 3 -15.41 -10.41 6.47
N GLN A 4 -14.54 -9.98 5.55
CA GLN A 4 -13.28 -10.70 5.31
C GLN A 4 -12.24 -10.45 6.41
N PHE A 5 -12.52 -9.53 7.34
CA PHE A 5 -11.63 -9.17 8.45
C PHE A 5 -12.03 -9.82 9.78
N GLU A 6 -13.00 -10.74 9.79
CA GLU A 6 -13.48 -11.42 11.00
C GLU A 6 -12.38 -12.15 11.77
N ASN A 7 -11.32 -12.61 11.09
CA ASN A 7 -10.19 -13.33 11.70
C ASN A 7 -9.00 -12.42 12.06
N LEU A 8 -9.13 -11.10 11.92
CA LEU A 8 -8.06 -10.14 12.18
C LEU A 8 -8.27 -9.42 13.50
N THR A 9 -7.18 -9.10 14.18
CA THR A 9 -7.23 -8.19 15.34
C THR A 9 -7.43 -6.74 14.88
N ASN A 10 -7.87 -5.86 15.78
CA ASN A 10 -8.01 -4.43 15.47
C ASN A 10 -6.69 -3.79 15.01
N GLU A 11 -5.56 -4.24 15.56
CA GLU A 11 -4.22 -3.78 15.18
C GLU A 11 -3.87 -4.22 13.76
N GLU A 12 -4.20 -5.47 13.39
CA GLU A 12 -3.97 -6.00 12.05
C GLU A 12 -4.84 -5.31 11.01
N ILE A 13 -6.11 -5.04 11.34
CA ILE A 13 -7.03 -4.28 10.49
C ILE A 13 -6.48 -2.85 10.27
N ALA A 14 -6.03 -2.19 11.33
CA ALA A 14 -5.46 -0.85 11.24
C ALA A 14 -4.19 -0.83 10.38
N LEU A 15 -3.33 -1.84 10.50
CA LEU A 15 -2.13 -1.99 9.67
C LEU A 15 -2.49 -2.27 8.19
N LEU A 16 -3.53 -3.07 7.95
CA LEU A 16 -4.00 -3.36 6.60
C LEU A 16 -4.59 -2.13 5.91
N PHE A 17 -5.32 -1.28 6.63
CA PHE A 17 -5.79 0.00 6.10
C PHE A 17 -4.66 1.00 5.84
N LYS A 18 -3.55 0.92 6.59
CA LYS A 18 -2.34 1.70 6.34
C LYS A 18 -1.56 1.24 5.11
N ALA A 19 -1.77 0.01 4.64
CA ALA A 19 -0.98 -0.61 3.57
C ALA A 19 -0.90 0.23 2.28
N PRO A 20 -2.01 0.75 1.71
CA PRO A 20 -1.94 1.54 0.48
C PRO A 20 -1.16 2.84 0.67
N VAL A 21 -1.22 3.43 1.86
CA VAL A 21 -0.49 4.66 2.20
C VAL A 21 1.00 4.36 2.31
N LEU A 22 1.40 3.30 3.04
CA LEU A 22 2.80 2.88 3.17
C LEU A 22 3.45 2.61 1.81
N LEU A 23 2.75 1.89 0.94
CA LEU A 23 3.21 1.61 -0.43
C LEU A 23 3.36 2.90 -1.25
N SER A 24 2.43 3.83 -1.09
CA SER A 24 2.47 5.12 -1.79
C SER A 24 3.62 5.99 -1.32
N VAL A 25 3.89 6.03 -0.01
CA VAL A 25 5.03 6.76 0.55
C VAL A 25 6.34 6.14 0.07
N LEU A 26 6.45 4.80 0.06
CA LEU A 26 7.62 4.11 -0.47
C LEU A 26 7.83 4.44 -1.96
N ALA A 27 6.76 4.41 -2.75
CA ALA A 27 6.82 4.71 -4.18
C ALA A 27 7.07 6.20 -4.49
N ALA A 28 6.63 7.09 -3.59
CA ALA A 28 6.80 8.54 -3.73
C ALA A 28 8.15 9.06 -3.19
N CYS A 29 8.93 8.17 -2.57
CA CYS A 29 10.24 8.49 -2.03
C CYS A 29 11.33 8.34 -3.11
N SER A 30 12.08 9.40 -3.36
CA SER A 30 13.25 9.40 -4.24
C SER A 30 14.31 10.35 -3.69
N ASN A 31 15.58 9.94 -3.70
CA ASN A 31 16.70 10.75 -3.22
C ASN A 31 16.50 11.33 -1.81
N HIS A 32 16.06 10.50 -0.86
CA HIS A 32 15.81 10.85 0.55
C HIS A 32 14.62 11.80 0.82
N GLU A 33 13.85 12.17 -0.20
CA GLU A 33 12.72 13.10 -0.09
C GLU A 33 11.45 12.57 -0.78
N ILE A 34 10.30 13.14 -0.42
CA ILE A 34 9.04 12.88 -1.12
C ILE A 34 8.94 13.77 -2.35
N ASN A 35 8.75 13.15 -3.51
CA ASN A 35 8.41 13.88 -4.72
C ASN A 35 6.95 14.35 -4.66
N LYS A 36 6.73 15.65 -4.91
CA LYS A 36 5.41 16.29 -4.83
C LYS A 36 4.42 15.77 -5.87
N ASP A 37 4.88 15.46 -7.08
CA ASP A 37 4.04 14.95 -8.16
C ASP A 37 3.56 13.53 -7.83
N GLN A 38 4.48 12.68 -7.34
CA GLN A 38 4.15 11.31 -6.92
C GLN A 38 3.17 11.29 -5.74
N LYS A 39 3.34 12.20 -4.78
CA LYS A 39 2.37 12.39 -3.70
C LYS A 39 1.00 12.78 -4.25
N ALA A 40 0.94 13.76 -5.16
CA ALA A 40 -0.33 14.20 -5.74
C ALA A 40 -1.03 13.05 -6.48
N ASP A 41 -0.28 12.23 -7.21
CA ASP A 41 -0.83 11.08 -7.92
C ASP A 41 -1.25 9.94 -6.99
N ALA A 42 -0.54 9.71 -5.90
CA ALA A 42 -0.95 8.78 -4.85
C ALA A 42 -2.29 9.18 -4.21
N ILE A 43 -2.48 10.47 -3.92
CA ILE A 43 -3.72 11.02 -3.36
C ILE A 43 -4.87 10.89 -4.36
N LYS A 44 -4.65 11.30 -5.62
CA LYS A 44 -5.66 11.13 -6.69
C LYS A 44 -6.07 9.66 -6.85
N LEU A 45 -5.10 8.74 -6.86
CA LEU A 45 -5.37 7.32 -6.97
C LEU A 45 -6.19 6.80 -5.79
N ALA A 46 -5.92 7.28 -4.58
CA ALA A 46 -6.68 6.91 -3.39
C ALA A 46 -8.16 7.30 -3.52
N HIS A 47 -8.45 8.50 -4.00
CA HIS A 47 -9.82 8.96 -4.25
C HIS A 47 -10.52 8.19 -5.39
N LEU A 48 -9.77 7.69 -6.38
CA LEU A 48 -10.33 6.95 -7.51
C LEU A 48 -10.60 5.47 -7.19
N LYS A 49 -9.84 4.87 -6.27
CA LYS A 49 -9.91 3.44 -5.97
C LYS A 49 -11.27 2.93 -5.51
N PRO A 50 -12.03 3.65 -4.66
CA PRO A 50 -13.41 3.28 -4.32
C PRO A 50 -14.31 3.04 -5.54
N PHE A 51 -14.03 3.67 -6.68
CA PHE A 51 -14.84 3.57 -7.90
C PHE A 51 -14.28 2.60 -8.95
N THR A 52 -13.00 2.25 -8.86
CA THR A 52 -12.27 1.50 -9.91
C THR A 52 -11.67 0.18 -9.43
N ALA A 53 -11.68 -0.09 -8.12
CA ALA A 53 -11.23 -1.34 -7.56
C ALA A 53 -12.18 -2.50 -7.91
N ASP A 54 -11.69 -3.73 -7.70
CA ASP A 54 -12.54 -4.92 -7.72
C ASP A 54 -13.72 -4.72 -6.76
N PRO A 55 -14.96 -5.10 -7.13
CA PRO A 55 -16.15 -4.92 -6.29
C PRO A 55 -15.97 -5.43 -4.85
N SER A 56 -15.21 -6.52 -4.65
CA SER A 56 -14.97 -7.04 -3.29
C SER A 56 -14.07 -6.15 -2.44
N LEU A 57 -13.26 -5.29 -3.05
CA LEU A 57 -12.30 -4.40 -2.38
C LEU A 57 -12.82 -2.97 -2.19
N VAL A 58 -13.98 -2.62 -2.75
CA VAL A 58 -14.53 -1.26 -2.69
C VAL A 58 -14.67 -0.79 -1.25
N SER A 59 -15.30 -1.58 -0.37
CA SER A 59 -15.46 -1.24 1.04
C SER A 59 -14.13 -1.01 1.77
N PHE A 60 -13.09 -1.76 1.40
CA PHE A 60 -11.75 -1.54 1.93
C PHE A 60 -11.19 -0.19 1.48
N TYR A 61 -11.27 0.12 0.19
CA TYR A 61 -10.75 1.38 -0.32
C TYR A 61 -11.53 2.61 0.14
N VAL A 62 -12.83 2.49 0.40
CA VAL A 62 -13.63 3.55 1.03
C VAL A 62 -13.10 3.87 2.43
N GLU A 63 -12.74 2.86 3.23
CA GLU A 63 -12.17 3.11 4.56
C GLU A 63 -10.76 3.71 4.50
N VAL A 64 -9.96 3.27 3.53
CA VAL A 64 -8.60 3.81 3.31
C VAL A 64 -8.65 5.28 2.90
N GLU A 65 -9.54 5.63 1.96
CA GLU A 65 -9.64 6.96 1.37
C GLU A 65 -9.90 8.06 2.42
N LYS A 66 -10.78 7.78 3.40
CA LYS A 66 -11.16 8.73 4.46
C LYS A 66 -10.01 9.42 5.16
N ASN A 67 -8.90 8.70 5.38
CA ASN A 67 -7.75 9.18 6.14
C ASN A 67 -6.45 9.10 5.33
N PHE A 68 -6.53 8.86 4.02
CA PHE A 68 -5.35 8.56 3.19
C PHE A 68 -4.34 9.72 3.23
N GLU A 69 -4.78 10.94 2.94
CA GLU A 69 -3.90 12.11 2.87
C GLU A 69 -3.24 12.42 4.22
N GLN A 70 -4.02 12.41 5.30
CA GLN A 70 -3.50 12.63 6.66
C GLN A 70 -2.46 11.56 7.04
N GLN A 71 -2.74 10.28 6.75
CA GLN A 71 -1.80 9.20 7.02
C GLN A 71 -0.56 9.29 6.14
N PHE A 72 -0.70 9.71 4.88
CA PHE A 72 0.42 9.91 3.98
C PHE A 72 1.38 10.93 4.58
N GLU A 73 0.88 12.10 4.97
CA GLU A 73 1.69 13.14 5.61
C GLU A 73 2.35 12.67 6.91
N SER A 74 1.60 11.94 7.75
CA SER A 74 2.13 11.41 9.01
C SER A 74 3.27 10.42 8.77
N ILE A 75 3.09 9.49 7.84
CA ILE A 75 4.10 8.47 7.50
C ILE A 75 5.29 9.15 6.81
N SER A 76 5.05 10.09 5.89
CA SER A 76 6.12 10.85 5.25
C SER A 76 7.00 11.59 6.25
N LYS A 77 6.41 12.20 7.28
CA LYS A 77 7.16 12.85 8.36
C LYS A 77 7.89 11.84 9.26
N GLN A 78 7.24 10.71 9.57
CA GLN A 78 7.81 9.68 10.43
C GLN A 78 9.09 9.08 9.85
N TYR A 79 9.15 8.88 8.53
CA TYR A 79 10.28 8.25 7.84
C TYR A 79 11.23 9.25 7.17
N SER A 80 11.03 10.56 7.39
CA SER A 80 11.93 11.60 6.86
C SER A 80 13.08 11.88 7.83
N PRO A 81 14.33 12.07 7.34
CA PRO A 81 14.75 11.88 5.95
C PRO A 81 14.74 10.40 5.57
N PHE A 82 14.44 10.07 4.32
CA PHE A 82 14.34 8.68 3.87
C PHE A 82 15.71 8.05 3.61
N ASP A 83 16.61 8.14 4.58
CA ASP A 83 17.89 7.45 4.63
C ASP A 83 17.72 5.92 4.58
N GLU A 84 18.82 5.22 4.37
CA GLU A 84 18.82 3.76 4.23
C GLU A 84 18.14 3.06 5.42
N ALA A 85 18.35 3.56 6.63
CA ALA A 85 17.73 3.02 7.84
C ALA A 85 16.21 3.19 7.85
N ASN A 86 15.71 4.41 7.61
CA ASN A 86 14.28 4.70 7.58
C ASN A 86 13.59 4.00 6.39
N TYR A 87 14.26 3.92 5.25
CA TYR A 87 13.79 3.21 4.07
C TYR A 87 13.64 1.70 4.33
N GLU A 88 14.63 1.07 4.98
CA GLU A 88 14.53 -0.33 5.38
C GLU A 88 13.45 -0.57 6.45
N GLN A 89 13.28 0.35 7.41
CA GLN A 89 12.18 0.26 8.37
C GLN A 89 10.80 0.35 7.70
N LEU A 90 10.64 1.23 6.71
CA LEU A 90 9.40 1.33 5.94
C LEU A 90 9.12 0.03 5.16
N LYS A 91 10.14 -0.56 4.53
CA LYS A 91 10.02 -1.88 3.88
C LYS A 91 9.66 -2.97 4.89
N GLN A 92 10.21 -2.96 6.10
CA GLN A 92 9.86 -3.92 7.15
C GLN A 92 8.40 -3.79 7.60
N GLN A 93 7.88 -2.56 7.73
CA GLN A 93 6.45 -2.33 7.99
C GLN A 93 5.58 -2.84 6.84
N ILE A 94 6.00 -2.68 5.60
CA ILE A 94 5.24 -3.25 4.47
C ILE A 94 5.30 -4.80 4.53
N LYS A 95 6.43 -5.38 4.89
CA LYS A 95 6.59 -6.84 5.04
C LYS A 95 5.72 -7.41 6.16
N SER A 96 5.43 -6.66 7.22
CA SER A 96 4.57 -7.13 8.31
C SER A 96 3.10 -7.29 7.90
N ILE A 97 2.70 -6.76 6.74
CA ILE A 97 1.36 -6.97 6.16
C ILE A 97 1.19 -8.40 5.62
N TYR A 98 2.27 -9.06 5.16
CA TYR A 98 2.20 -10.41 4.60
C TYR A 98 1.57 -11.47 5.51
N PRO A 99 1.94 -11.61 6.80
CA PRO A 99 1.28 -12.55 7.69
C PRO A 99 -0.21 -12.23 7.88
N ILE A 100 -0.62 -10.96 7.79
CA ILE A 100 -2.04 -10.55 7.86
C ILE A 100 -2.79 -11.04 6.62
N LEU A 101 -2.21 -10.89 5.42
CA LEU A 101 -2.82 -11.38 4.18
C LEU A 101 -3.06 -12.90 4.20
N LYS A 102 -2.20 -13.67 4.89
CA LYS A 102 -2.36 -15.13 5.03
C LYS A 102 -3.56 -15.53 5.90
N LYS A 103 -4.07 -14.64 6.75
CA LYS A 103 -5.26 -14.86 7.58
C LYS A 103 -6.57 -14.53 6.86
N LEU A 104 -6.49 -13.83 5.74
CA LEU A 104 -7.64 -13.50 4.90
C LEU A 104 -8.06 -14.69 4.04
N ASN A 105 -9.30 -14.67 3.54
CA ASN A 105 -9.71 -15.60 2.50
C ASN A 105 -8.78 -15.48 1.28
N ARG A 106 -8.38 -16.62 0.70
CA ARG A 106 -7.42 -16.70 -0.40
C ARG A 106 -7.79 -15.84 -1.62
N ASP A 107 -9.06 -15.84 -2.03
CA ASP A 107 -9.51 -15.03 -3.17
C ASP A 107 -9.35 -13.53 -2.87
N TYR A 108 -9.76 -13.12 -1.68
CA TYR A 108 -9.65 -11.74 -1.24
C TYR A 108 -8.18 -11.28 -1.10
N ALA A 109 -7.33 -12.11 -0.49
CA ALA A 109 -5.91 -11.84 -0.34
C ALA A 109 -5.21 -11.67 -1.70
N SER A 110 -5.54 -12.55 -2.66
CA SER A 110 -5.02 -12.49 -4.04
C SER A 110 -5.42 -11.20 -4.75
N LYS A 111 -6.70 -10.82 -4.68
CA LYS A 111 -7.20 -9.56 -5.25
C LYS A 111 -6.55 -8.34 -4.61
N LEU A 112 -6.39 -8.35 -3.28
CA LEU A 112 -5.79 -7.25 -2.54
C LEU A 112 -4.31 -7.09 -2.90
N LEU A 113 -3.54 -8.19 -2.93
CA LEU A 113 -2.13 -8.16 -3.35
C LEU A 113 -1.98 -7.62 -4.77
N ARG A 114 -2.78 -8.13 -5.72
CA ARG A 114 -2.78 -7.63 -7.10
C ARG A 114 -3.14 -6.15 -7.18
N SER A 115 -4.03 -5.68 -6.32
CA SER A 115 -4.39 -4.26 -6.24
C SER A 115 -3.24 -3.42 -5.69
N PHE A 116 -2.51 -3.90 -4.69
CA PHE A 116 -1.33 -3.25 -4.12
C PHE A 116 -0.20 -3.13 -5.14
N GLU A 117 0.12 -4.18 -5.88
CA GLU A 117 1.11 -4.12 -6.96
C GLU A 117 0.72 -3.12 -8.05
N LYS A 118 -0.56 -3.07 -8.44
CA LYS A 118 -1.06 -2.06 -9.39
C LYS A 118 -0.94 -0.65 -8.81
N TYR A 119 -1.15 -0.50 -7.51
CA TYR A 119 -1.03 0.77 -6.80
C TYR A 119 0.41 1.28 -6.85
N GLU A 120 1.35 0.44 -6.44
CA GLU A 120 2.78 0.76 -6.46
C GLU A 120 3.25 1.11 -7.88
N ARG A 121 2.91 0.30 -8.89
CA ARG A 121 3.28 0.58 -10.29
C ARG A 121 2.69 1.88 -10.81
N HIS A 122 1.49 2.27 -10.39
CA HIS A 122 0.88 3.52 -10.82
C HIS A 122 1.61 4.72 -10.24
N VAL A 123 1.87 4.71 -8.93
CA VAL A 123 2.59 5.80 -8.24
C VAL A 123 4.05 5.87 -8.72
N LYS A 124 4.71 4.72 -8.96
CA LYS A 124 6.05 4.66 -9.54
C LYS A 124 6.12 5.13 -10.99
N ARG A 125 5.11 4.88 -11.83
CA ARG A 125 5.13 5.34 -13.24
C ARG A 125 5.04 6.86 -13.38
N ALA A 126 4.49 7.54 -12.37
CA ALA A 126 4.60 9.00 -12.28
C ALA A 126 6.06 9.45 -12.02
N ALA A 127 6.94 8.55 -11.56
CA ALA A 127 8.38 8.75 -11.52
C ALA A 127 9.00 8.54 -12.91
N HIS A 128 9.71 9.53 -13.41
CA HIS A 128 10.69 9.32 -14.49
C HIS A 128 12.01 8.67 -14.01
N ASN A 129 12.10 8.24 -12.74
CA ASN A 129 13.33 7.72 -12.13
C ASN A 129 13.21 6.27 -11.66
N VAL A 130 14.32 5.54 -11.84
CA VAL A 130 14.54 4.13 -11.49
C VAL A 130 14.49 3.96 -9.97
N VAL A 131 13.34 3.51 -9.46
CA VAL A 131 13.27 2.95 -8.11
C VAL A 131 13.75 1.50 -8.22
N GLU A 132 14.58 1.04 -7.28
CA GLU A 132 14.83 -0.39 -7.11
C GLU A 132 13.49 -1.13 -7.09
N ASP A 133 13.37 -2.17 -7.91
CA ASP A 133 12.15 -2.96 -7.99
C ASP A 133 11.90 -3.59 -6.61
N PHE A 134 10.98 -2.99 -5.85
CA PHE A 134 10.32 -3.68 -4.75
C PHE A 134 9.39 -4.72 -5.39
N ILE A 135 9.97 -5.84 -5.78
CA ILE A 135 9.18 -6.99 -6.20
C ILE A 135 8.55 -7.54 -4.94
N PHE A 136 7.22 -7.47 -4.84
CA PHE A 136 6.43 -8.21 -3.86
C PHE A 136 6.94 -9.67 -3.85
N PRO A 137 7.68 -10.11 -2.83
CA PRO A 137 8.39 -11.38 -2.88
C PRO A 137 7.46 -12.47 -2.37
N VAL A 138 6.38 -12.77 -3.09
CA VAL A 138 5.58 -13.95 -2.78
C VAL A 138 5.02 -14.58 -4.06
N PRO A 139 5.48 -15.78 -4.47
CA PRO A 139 4.66 -16.63 -5.31
C PRO A 139 3.45 -17.06 -4.47
N ILE A 140 2.27 -16.48 -4.73
CA ILE A 140 1.03 -17.09 -4.27
C ILE A 140 0.81 -18.33 -5.16
N PRO A 141 0.75 -19.55 -4.60
CA PRO A 141 0.48 -20.73 -5.41
C PRO A 141 -0.82 -20.52 -6.22
N GLY A 142 -0.74 -20.57 -7.55
CA GLY A 142 -1.88 -20.35 -8.45
C GLY A 142 -2.05 -18.95 -9.04
N LEU A 143 -1.18 -17.98 -8.71
CA LEU A 143 -0.95 -16.79 -9.52
C LEU A 143 0.22 -17.09 -10.45
N ASN A 144 -0.07 -17.66 -11.62
CA ASN A 144 0.93 -17.77 -12.67
C ASN A 144 1.32 -16.37 -13.12
N ALA A 145 2.62 -16.08 -13.05
CA ALA A 145 3.24 -14.93 -13.70
C ALA A 145 3.00 -14.98 -15.21
#